data_AF-A0AAW6U439-F1
#
_entry.id   AF-A0AAW6U439-F1
#
_cell.length_a   1.000
_cell.length_b   1.000
_cell.length_c   1.000
_cell.angle_alpha   90.00
_cell.angle_beta   90.00
_cell.angle_gamma   90.00
#
_symmetry.space_group_name_H-M   'P 1'
#
loop_
_entity.id
_entity.type
_entity.pdbx_description
1 polymer ?
#
loop_
_entity_poly.entity_id
_entity_poly.type
_entity_poly.pdbx_seq_one_letter_code
_entity_poly.pdbx_strand_id
1 'polypeptide(L)'
;MTRQVVGYRKSGGAVVGAVWIAVISLLLFWLPFFGPLIAGFVGGKQAGTVGSALGAVFLPAILLGMLFFVFGTAVTFMPLVGAMAGAGGFIAAVAFVSAPLLIGAILGGALA
;
A
#
# COMPACT_ATOMS: atom_id res chain seq x y z
N MET A 1 -29.28 -37.64 -29.35
CA MET A 1 -27.98 -36.93 -29.20
C MET A 1 -27.97 -36.25 -27.84
N THR A 2 -27.29 -36.81 -26.84
CA THR A 2 -27.30 -36.28 -25.46
C THR A 2 -25.85 -36.03 -25.05
N ARG A 3 -25.42 -34.76 -25.03
CA ARG A 3 -24.07 -34.37 -24.59
C ARG A 3 -24.04 -34.34 -23.06
N GLN A 4 -23.29 -35.24 -22.45
CA GLN A 4 -22.91 -35.18 -21.04
C GLN A 4 -21.89 -34.05 -20.87
N VAL A 5 -22.23 -33.04 -20.07
CA VAL A 5 -21.33 -31.94 -19.72
C VAL A 5 -20.47 -32.45 -18.56
N VAL A 6 -19.22 -32.84 -18.86
CA VAL A 6 -18.24 -33.27 -17.85
C VAL A 6 -17.82 -32.04 -17.04
N GLY A 7 -18.36 -31.89 -15.84
CA GLY A 7 -17.91 -30.90 -14.86
C GLY A 7 -16.61 -31.35 -14.20
N TYR A 8 -15.48 -30.74 -14.57
CA TYR A 8 -14.22 -30.92 -13.85
C TYR A 8 -14.25 -30.14 -12.53
N ARG A 9 -14.65 -30.77 -11.42
CA ARG A 9 -14.48 -30.20 -10.08
C ARG A 9 -13.05 -30.48 -9.62
N LYS A 10 -12.15 -29.50 -9.77
CA LYS A 10 -10.76 -29.59 -9.28
C LYS A 10 -10.79 -29.56 -7.74
N SER A 11 -10.85 -30.73 -7.12
CA SER A 11 -10.83 -30.89 -5.67
C SER A 11 -9.41 -30.66 -5.14
N GLY A 12 -9.03 -29.39 -4.97
CA GLY A 12 -7.99 -29.06 -4.00
C GLY A 12 -8.55 -29.40 -2.63
N GLY A 13 -8.12 -30.52 -2.03
CA GLY A 13 -8.58 -30.92 -0.70
C GLY A 13 -8.28 -29.83 0.34
N ALA A 14 -9.09 -29.75 1.39
CA ALA A 14 -8.96 -28.72 2.44
C ALA A 14 -7.53 -28.62 3.01
N VAL A 15 -6.80 -29.74 3.08
CA VAL A 15 -5.40 -29.80 3.48
C VAL A 15 -4.48 -29.03 2.51
N VAL A 16 -4.67 -29.20 1.20
CA VAL A 16 -3.90 -28.47 0.18
C VAL A 16 -4.19 -26.97 0.27
N GLY A 17 -5.45 -26.61 0.51
CA GLY A 17 -5.84 -25.21 0.78
C GLY A 17 -5.15 -24.64 2.02
N ALA A 18 -5.16 -25.38 3.14
CA ALA A 18 -4.53 -24.96 4.38
C ALA A 18 -3.01 -24.77 4.24
N VAL A 19 -2.33 -25.69 3.54
CA VAL A 19 -0.89 -25.57 3.25
C VAL A 19 -0.61 -24.33 2.39
N TRP A 20 -1.41 -24.09 1.35
CA TRP A 20 -1.24 -22.90 0.51
C TRP A 20 -1.48 -21.59 1.26
N ILE A 21 -2.48 -21.54 2.14
CA ILE A 21 -2.73 -20.37 3.00
C ILE A 21 -1.54 -20.12 3.94
N ALA A 22 -0.95 -21.17 4.52
CA ALA A 22 0.22 -21.04 5.40
C ALA A 22 1.44 -20.50 4.63
N VAL A 23 1.71 -21.03 3.43
CA VAL A 23 2.79 -20.55 2.56
C VAL A 23 2.57 -19.09 2.18
N ILE A 24 1.37 -18.74 1.69
CA ILE A 24 1.05 -17.36 1.28
C ILE A 24 1.15 -16.40 2.47
N SER A 25 0.68 -16.80 3.67
CA SER A 25 0.81 -15.99 4.88
C SER A 25 2.27 -15.77 5.27
N LEU A 26 3.12 -16.78 5.16
CA LEU A 26 4.56 -16.67 5.44
C LEU A 26 5.25 -15.73 4.42
N LEU A 27 4.86 -15.79 3.15
CA LEU A 27 5.35 -14.87 2.11
C LEU A 27 4.88 -13.43 2.34
N LEU A 28 3.59 -13.25 2.67
CA LEU A 28 2.98 -11.93 2.89
C LEU A 28 3.44 -11.27 4.19
N PHE A 29 3.88 -12.04 5.18
CA PHE A 29 4.37 -11.54 6.47
C PHE A 29 5.57 -10.59 6.33
N TRP A 30 6.48 -10.85 5.39
CA TRP A 30 7.64 -9.99 5.13
C TRP A 30 7.19 -8.67 4.49
N LEU A 31 6.29 -8.74 3.51
CA LEU A 31 5.91 -7.64 2.63
C LEU A 31 5.60 -6.29 3.33
N PRO A 32 4.86 -6.24 4.47
CA PRO A 32 4.61 -4.98 5.19
C PRO A 32 5.88 -4.34 5.78
N PHE A 33 7.00 -5.07 5.85
CA PHE A 33 8.27 -4.55 6.35
C PHE A 33 9.18 -4.08 5.22
N PHE A 34 9.51 -4.94 4.26
CA PHE A 34 10.51 -4.58 3.24
C PHE A 34 9.95 -3.75 2.10
N GLY A 35 8.66 -3.88 1.76
CA GLY A 35 8.04 -3.04 0.74
C GLY A 35 8.22 -1.55 1.09
N PRO A 36 7.77 -1.14 2.29
CA PRO A 36 8.00 0.23 2.76
C PRO A 36 9.49 0.57 2.93
N LEU A 37 10.33 -0.35 3.41
CA LEU A 37 11.77 -0.09 3.54
C LEU A 37 12.43 0.27 2.20
N ILE A 38 12.15 -0.50 1.15
CA ILE A 38 12.72 -0.28 -0.19
C ILE A 38 12.14 1.00 -0.80
N ALA A 39 10.83 1.23 -0.67
CA ALA A 39 10.19 2.45 -1.15
C ALA A 39 10.79 3.71 -0.48
N GLY A 40 10.98 3.64 0.84
CA GLY A 40 11.65 4.69 1.62
C GLY A 40 13.07 4.90 1.13
N PHE A 41 13.86 3.84 0.97
CA PHE A 41 15.24 3.93 0.50
C PHE A 41 15.38 4.60 -0.85
N VAL A 42 14.59 4.18 -1.84
CA VAL A 42 14.63 4.78 -3.17
C VAL A 42 14.16 6.24 -3.14
N GLY A 43 13.08 6.54 -2.41
CA GLY A 43 12.57 7.90 -2.26
C GLY A 43 13.55 8.84 -1.54
N GLY A 44 14.20 8.36 -0.48
CA GLY A 44 15.21 9.09 0.26
C GLY A 44 16.44 9.39 -0.58
N LYS A 45 16.90 8.41 -1.37
CA LYS A 45 18.02 8.60 -2.29
C LYS A 45 17.71 9.64 -3.36
N GLN A 46 16.49 9.63 -3.89
CA GLN A 46 16.04 10.62 -4.85
C GLN A 46 15.91 12.02 -4.22
N ALA A 47 15.66 12.12 -2.92
CA ALA A 47 15.52 13.38 -2.19
C ALA A 47 16.87 14.08 -1.92
N GLY A 48 18.01 13.41 -2.08
CA GLY A 48 19.35 14.01 -2.02
C GLY A 48 19.91 14.33 -0.63
N THR A 49 19.06 14.43 0.40
CA THR A 49 19.47 14.67 1.79
C THR A 49 18.48 14.03 2.76
N VAL A 50 18.93 13.69 3.97
CA VAL A 50 18.07 13.13 5.03
C VAL A 50 16.92 14.09 5.39
N GLY A 51 17.17 15.39 5.49
CA GLY A 51 16.14 16.38 5.83
C GLY A 51 15.01 16.43 4.79
N SER A 52 15.39 16.46 3.51
CA SER A 52 14.43 16.40 2.40
C SER A 52 13.68 15.06 2.35
N ALA A 53 14.39 13.95 2.63
CA ALA A 53 13.80 12.61 2.67
C ALA A 53 12.71 12.47 3.74
N LEU A 54 12.91 13.04 4.94
CA LEU A 54 11.90 13.02 6.01
C LEU A 54 10.62 13.74 5.61
N GLY A 55 10.73 14.87 4.90
CA GLY A 55 9.56 15.56 4.32
C GLY A 55 8.89 14.72 3.22
N ALA A 56 9.70 14.11 2.35
CA ALA A 56 9.21 13.30 1.23
C ALA A 56 8.40 12.06 1.66
N VAL A 57 8.66 11.51 2.85
CA VAL A 57 7.89 10.37 3.41
C VAL A 57 6.39 10.67 3.54
N PHE A 58 6.02 11.94 3.74
CA PHE A 58 4.61 12.35 3.85
C PHE A 58 3.96 12.65 2.50
N LEU A 59 4.75 12.79 1.43
CA LEU A 59 4.25 13.12 0.10
C LEU A 59 3.20 12.12 -0.41
N PRO A 60 3.37 10.79 -0.26
CA PRO A 60 2.34 9.81 -0.65
C PRO A 60 1.02 10.01 0.10
N ALA A 61 1.06 10.38 1.38
CA ALA A 61 -0.14 10.63 2.18
C ALA A 61 -0.89 11.88 1.70
N ILE A 62 -0.14 12.96 1.39
CA ILE A 62 -0.70 14.20 0.83
C ILE A 62 -1.35 13.91 -0.53
N LEU A 63 -0.66 13.17 -1.40
CA LEU A 63 -1.19 12.78 -2.72
C LEU A 63 -2.45 11.93 -2.61
N LEU A 64 -2.49 10.96 -1.69
CA LEU A 64 -3.67 10.13 -1.46
C LEU A 64 -4.84 10.96 -0.93
N GLY A 65 -4.59 11.87 0.02
CA GLY A 65 -5.61 12.78 0.53
C GLY A 65 -6.18 13.69 -0.55
N MET A 66 -5.34 14.27 -1.41
CA MET A 66 -5.79 15.06 -2.56
C MET A 66 -6.57 14.21 -3.57
N LEU A 67 -6.12 12.99 -3.85
CA LEU A 67 -6.84 12.07 -4.73
C LEU A 67 -8.25 11.78 -4.20
N PHE A 68 -8.37 11.51 -2.91
CA PHE A 68 -9.66 11.22 -2.27
C PHE A 68 -10.55 12.45 -2.18
N PHE A 69 -9.96 13.65 -2.01
CA PHE A 69 -10.70 14.90 -2.12
C PHE A 69 -11.32 15.06 -3.50
N VAL A 70 -10.49 15.03 -4.55
CA VAL A 70 -10.94 15.21 -5.94
C VAL A 70 -11.96 14.14 -6.31
N PHE A 71 -11.69 12.88 -5.98
CA PHE A 71 -12.58 11.77 -6.28
C PHE A 71 -13.90 11.87 -5.51
N GLY A 72 -13.85 12.16 -4.21
CA GLY A 72 -15.02 12.32 -3.36
C GLY A 72 -15.91 13.47 -3.83
N THR A 73 -15.31 14.62 -4.17
CA THR A 73 -16.05 15.75 -4.74
C THR A 73 -16.61 15.42 -6.13
N ALA A 74 -15.85 14.74 -6.99
CA ALA A 74 -16.29 14.39 -8.34
C ALA A 74 -17.49 13.43 -8.34
N VAL A 75 -17.54 12.47 -7.41
CA VAL A 75 -18.64 11.47 -7.34
C VAL A 75 -19.88 12.03 -6.64
N THR A 76 -19.70 12.87 -5.62
CA THR A 76 -20.82 13.36 -4.79
C THR A 76 -21.33 14.75 -5.18
N PHE A 77 -20.58 15.47 -6.02
CA PHE A 77 -20.78 16.88 -6.35
C PHE A 77 -20.79 17.81 -5.12
N MET A 78 -20.26 17.35 -3.98
CA MET A 78 -20.22 18.07 -2.71
C MET A 78 -18.76 18.25 -2.25
N PRO A 79 -18.20 19.47 -2.29
CA PRO A 79 -16.83 19.73 -1.84
C PRO A 79 -16.56 19.33 -0.40
N LEU A 80 -17.54 19.49 0.49
CA LEU A 80 -17.41 19.12 1.90
C LEU A 80 -17.22 17.62 2.10
N VAL A 81 -17.93 16.78 1.34
CA VAL A 81 -17.78 15.32 1.42
C VAL A 81 -16.42 14.90 0.89
N GLY A 82 -15.96 15.50 -0.20
CA GLY A 82 -14.58 15.34 -0.67
C GLY A 82 -13.55 15.75 0.38
N ALA A 83 -13.74 16.87 1.07
CA ALA A 83 -12.84 17.32 2.13
C ALA A 83 -12.73 16.31 3.27
N MET A 84 -13.86 15.73 3.70
CA MET A 84 -13.87 14.67 4.72
C MET A 84 -13.18 13.40 4.22
N ALA A 85 -13.44 12.97 2.97
CA ALA A 85 -12.78 11.82 2.37
C ALA A 85 -11.26 12.02 2.22
N GLY A 86 -10.84 13.20 1.78
CA GLY A 86 -9.43 13.56 1.64
C GLY A 86 -8.71 13.62 2.99
N ALA A 87 -9.33 14.22 4.01
CA ALA A 87 -8.80 14.23 5.37
C ALA A 87 -8.69 12.81 5.93
N GLY A 88 -9.71 11.97 5.75
CA GLY A 88 -9.68 10.56 6.16
C GLY A 88 -8.60 9.75 5.43
N GLY A 89 -8.45 9.96 4.12
CA GLY A 89 -7.43 9.31 3.30
C GLY A 89 -6.01 9.71 3.71
N PHE A 90 -5.79 11.00 3.98
CA PHE A 90 -4.52 11.51 4.50
C PHE A 90 -4.20 10.90 5.88
N ILE A 91 -5.13 10.97 6.84
CA ILE A 91 -4.91 10.44 8.20
C ILE A 91 -4.64 8.94 8.15
N ALA A 92 -5.39 8.18 7.34
CA ALA A 92 -5.16 6.76 7.14
C ALA A 92 -3.74 6.52 6.58
N ALA A 93 -3.34 7.22 5.52
CA ALA A 93 -2.00 7.06 4.93
C ALA A 93 -0.87 7.44 5.90
N VAL A 94 -1.03 8.50 6.68
CA VAL A 94 -0.06 8.87 7.73
C VAL A 94 0.01 7.79 8.80
N ALA A 95 -1.11 7.20 9.21
CA ALA A 95 -1.11 6.08 10.16
C ALA A 95 -0.38 4.83 9.60
N PHE A 96 -0.31 4.68 8.28
CA PHE A 96 0.46 3.63 7.60
C PHE A 96 1.94 4.00 7.38
N VAL A 97 2.39 5.20 7.76
CA VAL A 97 3.82 5.53 7.78
C VAL A 97 4.49 4.68 8.85
N SER A 98 5.10 3.59 8.41
CA SER A 98 5.71 2.58 9.27
C SER A 98 7.18 2.88 9.52
N ALA A 99 7.73 2.35 10.62
CA ALA A 99 9.15 2.48 10.95
C ALA A 99 10.09 2.05 9.80
N PRO A 100 9.82 0.95 9.05
CA PRO A 100 10.63 0.57 7.90
C PRO A 100 10.69 1.65 6.81
N LEU A 101 9.57 2.33 6.51
CA LEU A 101 9.54 3.42 5.52
C LEU A 101 10.46 4.58 5.90
N LEU A 102 10.38 5.02 7.17
CA LEU A 102 11.24 6.07 7.70
C LEU A 102 12.72 5.66 7.70
N ILE A 103 13.01 4.44 8.17
CA ILE A 103 14.38 3.91 8.20
C ILE A 103 14.95 3.86 6.78
N GLY A 104 14.16 3.34 5.83
CA GLY A 104 14.51 3.36 4.41
C GLY A 104 14.83 4.77 3.93
N ALA A 105 13.95 5.73 4.16
CA ALA A 105 14.13 7.12 3.73
C ALA A 105 15.37 7.78 4.31
N ILE A 106 15.65 7.57 5.60
CA ILE A 106 16.86 8.09 6.25
C ILE A 106 18.11 7.48 5.62
N LEU A 107 18.15 6.16 5.46
CA LEU A 107 19.29 5.46 4.84
C LEU A 107 19.50 5.89 3.39
N GLY A 108 18.41 6.02 2.63
CA GLY A 108 18.44 6.50 1.25
C GLY A 108 18.98 7.91 1.16
N GLY A 109 18.46 8.83 1.98
CA GLY A 109 18.89 10.23 2.00
C GLY A 109 20.28 10.47 2.58
N ALA A 110 20.80 9.55 3.39
CA ALA A 110 22.18 9.60 3.90
C ALA A 110 23.21 9.09 2.88
N LEU A 111 22.79 8.27 1.92
CA LEU A 111 23.62 7.68 0.87
C LEU A 111 23.43 8.35 -0.51
N ALA A 112 22.72 9.47 -0.53
CA ALA A 112 22.35 10.21 -1.74
C ALA A 112 23.47 11.15 -2.21
#